data_AF-A0A2P7TLU5-F1
#
_entry.id   AF-A0A2P7TLU5-F1
#
_cell.length_a   1.000
_cell.length_b   1.000
_cell.length_c   1.000
_cell.angle_alpha   90.00
_cell.angle_beta   90.00
_cell.angle_gamma   90.00
#
_symmetry.space_group_name_H-M   'P 1'
#
loop_
_entity.id
_entity.type
_entity.pdbx_description
1 polymer ?
#
loop_
_entity_poly.entity_id
_entity_poly.type
_entity_poly.pdbx_seq_one_letter_code
_entity_poly.pdbx_strand_id
1 'polypeptide(L)'
;MPNANIRTFTGVWHVGRGKCKRQMRLILRGYCMSAYFFYLCIAMGISLAWVKRNFIYGAGMVFVVLQIFCKTNPAPLPEKHTSLGLQEVSVQIGAAQPLNMAFVIENRSADTAAFRLKVNNNLFYDAEELIKAVKQLPDTRYGESDYEKAWQLVSNDITFYHPLTQAAWQHNPLLLFNSIGFGQCDDLAITLAQLWTIMGYKSRVWGLNGHVVPEVYANNRWQMYDPSYRVYYALSPQTNLIASVENLAENAGLVTEGGSLFTFNAASDARVQFFRFSGVVAKRYTSAIDNYIIPPDYYQFHSQHLPPPFTLPPKSKLMFPVLVDSAICTTPLSEIAYAQAVLTLPANTKGRIVQQPLLLTAILGQGKLKIGGLVKEMPQNFLEQKVDLDSLQKQQTEILESNSPVKLVYLINWHLVKPQKNNHVYLKGTNVASCNTALIAVPDGLQLNRQITLPVNAPLTENNYRHFISGRYLWQGKLQSATSVSDLLDAVQIFYATHPTYTAADKTLYFELTQLNLCNLLNTNTAAKTEAALLNLCKNGHFEFLLSLFVTLPVNQLQQLLEKAN
;
A
#
# COMPACT_ATOMS: atom_id res chain seq x y z
N MET A 1 33.72 -32.35 -35.74
CA MET A 1 33.08 -33.67 -35.91
C MET A 1 32.93 -34.32 -34.53
N PRO A 2 31.87 -35.11 -34.28
CA PRO A 2 30.69 -35.37 -35.12
C PRO A 2 29.50 -34.47 -34.71
N ASN A 3 28.82 -33.77 -35.64
CA ASN A 3 27.74 -34.25 -36.54
C ASN A 3 26.53 -34.73 -35.73
N ALA A 4 25.31 -34.20 -35.84
CA ALA A 4 24.48 -33.89 -37.01
C ALA A 4 23.17 -33.23 -36.49
N ASN A 5 22.21 -32.64 -37.22
CA ASN A 5 21.95 -32.36 -38.62
C ASN A 5 20.80 -31.32 -38.62
N ILE A 6 20.83 -30.38 -39.56
CA ILE A 6 19.78 -29.40 -39.84
C ILE A 6 18.62 -30.10 -40.58
N ARG A 7 17.37 -29.76 -40.26
CA ARG A 7 16.27 -29.66 -41.25
C ARG A 7 15.29 -28.56 -40.88
N THR A 8 15.38 -27.46 -41.63
CA THR A 8 14.30 -26.51 -41.87
C THR A 8 13.31 -27.11 -42.88
N PHE A 9 12.01 -26.90 -42.65
CA PHE A 9 11.01 -26.99 -43.71
C PHE A 9 10.12 -25.75 -43.65
N THR A 10 10.19 -24.97 -44.71
CA THR A 10 9.27 -23.89 -45.08
C THR A 10 8.00 -24.50 -45.68
N GLY A 11 6.85 -23.93 -45.36
CA GLY A 11 5.57 -24.28 -45.96
C GLY A 11 4.60 -23.12 -45.84
N VAL A 12 4.50 -22.33 -46.91
CA VAL A 12 3.47 -21.30 -47.11
C VAL A 12 2.27 -21.97 -47.75
N TRP A 13 1.08 -21.82 -47.18
CA TRP A 13 -0.19 -21.90 -47.92
C TRP A 13 -1.12 -20.78 -47.45
N HIS A 14 -1.78 -20.18 -48.43
CA HIS A 14 -2.58 -18.96 -48.32
C HIS A 14 -4.06 -19.28 -48.56
N VAL A 15 -4.91 -18.36 -48.08
CA VAL A 15 -6.33 -18.10 -48.42
C VAL A 15 -7.42 -18.92 -47.71
N GLY A 16 -8.34 -18.19 -47.04
CA GLY A 16 -9.69 -18.66 -46.75
C GLY A 16 -10.46 -17.81 -45.74
N ARG A 17 -11.13 -16.75 -46.19
CA ARG A 17 -12.07 -15.92 -45.41
C ARG A 17 -13.23 -16.75 -44.85
N GLY A 18 -13.72 -16.45 -43.64
CA GLY A 18 -15.03 -16.95 -43.18
C GLY A 18 -15.39 -16.57 -41.75
N LYS A 19 -16.52 -15.87 -41.58
CA LYS A 19 -17.02 -15.22 -40.37
C LYS A 19 -17.54 -16.19 -39.28
N CYS A 20 -17.36 -15.76 -38.02
CA CYS A 20 -18.31 -15.79 -36.90
C CYS A 20 -18.89 -17.14 -36.42
N LYS A 21 -18.56 -17.55 -35.18
CA LYS A 21 -19.55 -17.79 -34.10
C LYS A 21 -18.88 -18.03 -32.73
N ARG A 22 -19.40 -17.30 -31.74
CA ARG A 22 -19.22 -17.50 -30.28
C ARG A 22 -19.85 -18.84 -29.83
N GLN A 23 -19.40 -19.29 -28.66
CA GLN A 23 -19.91 -20.36 -27.78
C GLN A 23 -19.36 -21.78 -28.00
N MET A 24 -18.30 -22.13 -27.24
CA MET A 24 -18.16 -23.40 -26.51
C MET A 24 -16.85 -23.42 -25.71
N ARG A 25 -16.89 -22.93 -24.47
CA ARG A 25 -15.89 -23.25 -23.44
C ARG A 25 -16.63 -23.70 -22.18
N LEU A 26 -17.20 -24.91 -22.26
CA LEU A 26 -17.70 -25.64 -21.09
C LEU A 26 -17.91 -27.13 -21.42
N ILE A 27 -16.99 -27.74 -22.17
CA ILE A 27 -16.89 -29.20 -22.30
C ILE A 27 -15.41 -29.58 -22.39
N LEU A 28 -14.68 -29.44 -21.28
CA LEU A 28 -13.28 -29.91 -21.20
C LEU A 28 -12.94 -30.57 -19.85
N ARG A 29 -13.92 -30.77 -18.96
CA ARG A 29 -13.74 -31.55 -17.72
C ARG A 29 -14.35 -32.95 -17.75
N GLY A 30 -15.15 -33.29 -18.77
CA GLY A 30 -15.78 -34.62 -18.92
C GLY A 30 -14.94 -35.66 -19.68
N TYR A 31 -13.85 -35.28 -20.35
CA TYR A 31 -13.11 -36.21 -21.22
C TYR A 31 -11.99 -36.98 -20.52
N CYS A 32 -11.47 -36.53 -19.38
CA CYS A 32 -10.37 -37.23 -18.68
C CYS A 32 -10.79 -38.55 -18.01
N MET A 33 -12.07 -38.76 -17.67
CA MET A 33 -12.53 -40.05 -17.12
C MET A 33 -12.77 -41.12 -18.21
N SER A 34 -12.97 -40.72 -19.46
CA SER A 34 -13.25 -41.65 -20.55
C SER A 34 -12.02 -42.43 -21.03
N ALA A 35 -10.83 -41.83 -20.95
CA ALA A 35 -9.59 -42.47 -21.40
C ALA A 35 -9.11 -43.58 -20.44
N TYR A 36 -9.32 -43.40 -19.13
CA TYR A 36 -8.91 -44.37 -18.11
C TYR A 36 -9.76 -45.65 -18.16
N PHE A 37 -11.08 -45.49 -18.37
CA PHE A 37 -11.98 -46.63 -18.53
C PHE A 37 -11.70 -47.41 -19.82
N PHE A 38 -11.31 -46.70 -20.89
CA PHE A 38 -10.98 -47.32 -22.17
C PHE A 38 -9.70 -48.17 -22.10
N TYR A 39 -8.67 -47.69 -21.40
CA TYR A 39 -7.44 -48.46 -21.17
C TYR A 39 -7.68 -49.70 -20.28
N LEU A 40 -8.55 -49.60 -19.28
CA LEU A 40 -8.89 -50.71 -18.40
C LEU A 40 -9.64 -51.83 -19.15
N CYS A 41 -10.56 -51.48 -20.05
CA CYS A 41 -11.29 -52.46 -20.87
C CYS A 41 -10.38 -53.18 -21.87
N ILE A 42 -9.38 -52.49 -22.45
CA ILE A 42 -8.38 -53.11 -23.34
C ILE A 42 -7.46 -54.06 -22.54
N ALA A 43 -7.03 -53.66 -21.35
CA ALA A 43 -6.18 -54.50 -20.49
C ALA A 43 -6.90 -55.77 -20.00
N MET A 44 -8.23 -55.76 -19.93
CA MET A 44 -9.05 -56.91 -19.52
C MET A 44 -9.57 -57.78 -20.67
N GLY A 45 -9.14 -57.52 -21.92
CA GLY A 45 -9.55 -58.33 -23.08
C GLY A 45 -11.03 -58.23 -23.44
N ILE A 46 -11.72 -57.19 -22.95
CA ILE A 46 -13.16 -57.00 -23.19
C ILE A 46 -13.36 -56.46 -24.61
N SER A 47 -14.10 -57.17 -25.45
CA SER A 47 -14.33 -56.74 -26.83
C SER A 47 -15.07 -55.39 -26.87
N LEU A 48 -14.63 -54.50 -27.76
CA LEU A 48 -15.26 -53.17 -27.99
C LEU A 48 -16.76 -53.27 -28.33
N ALA A 49 -17.19 -54.39 -28.92
CA ALA A 49 -18.58 -54.65 -29.24
C ALA A 49 -19.45 -54.85 -27.99
N TRP A 50 -18.90 -55.42 -26.92
CA TRP A 50 -19.61 -55.62 -25.65
C TRP A 50 -19.77 -54.31 -24.86
N VAL A 51 -18.76 -53.44 -24.88
CA VAL A 51 -18.81 -52.10 -24.24
C VAL A 51 -19.85 -51.20 -24.91
N LYS A 52 -19.89 -51.18 -26.26
CA LYS A 52 -20.89 -50.41 -27.02
C LYS A 52 -22.32 -50.88 -26.76
N ARG A 53 -22.54 -52.18 -26.57
CA ARG A 53 -23.89 -52.74 -26.35
C ARG A 53 -24.42 -52.39 -24.96
N ASN A 54 -23.59 -52.49 -23.91
CA ASN A 54 -24.04 -52.26 -22.53
C ASN A 54 -24.14 -50.77 -22.13
N PHE A 55 -23.39 -49.88 -22.79
CA PHE A 55 -23.49 -48.43 -22.53
C PHE A 55 -24.85 -47.85 -22.96
N ILE A 56 -25.45 -48.42 -24.02
CA ILE A 56 -26.78 -48.02 -24.53
C ILE A 56 -27.90 -48.49 -23.58
N TYR A 57 -27.75 -49.65 -22.92
CA TYR A 57 -28.73 -50.14 -21.95
C TYR A 57 -28.63 -49.44 -20.57
N GLY A 58 -27.42 -49.03 -20.15
CA GLY A 58 -27.22 -48.30 -18.90
C GLY A 58 -27.77 -46.86 -18.92
N ALA A 59 -27.63 -46.16 -20.05
CA ALA A 59 -28.14 -44.79 -20.21
C ALA A 59 -29.68 -44.73 -20.26
N GLY A 60 -30.34 -45.78 -20.75
CA GLY A 60 -31.80 -45.88 -20.80
C GLY A 60 -32.46 -46.11 -19.43
N MET A 61 -31.84 -46.90 -18.54
CA MET A 61 -32.40 -47.18 -17.21
C MET A 61 -32.31 -45.98 -16.26
N VAL A 62 -31.26 -45.16 -16.37
CA VAL A 62 -31.11 -43.94 -15.54
C VAL A 62 -32.19 -42.89 -15.87
N PHE A 63 -32.67 -42.85 -17.12
CA PHE A 63 -33.72 -41.91 -17.52
C PHE A 63 -35.13 -42.32 -17.02
N VAL A 64 -35.40 -43.61 -16.86
CA VAL A 64 -36.72 -44.09 -16.40
C VAL A 64 -36.85 -44.01 -14.86
N VAL A 65 -35.77 -44.25 -14.11
CA VAL A 65 -35.79 -44.12 -12.65
C VAL A 65 -35.91 -42.65 -12.21
N LEU A 66 -35.36 -41.70 -12.97
CA LEU A 66 -35.51 -40.27 -12.70
C LEU A 66 -36.92 -39.72 -12.98
N GLN A 67 -37.71 -40.34 -13.86
CA GLN A 67 -39.10 -39.90 -14.09
C GLN A 67 -40.09 -40.43 -13.05
N ILE A 68 -39.78 -41.54 -12.37
CA ILE A 68 -40.68 -42.14 -11.39
C ILE A 68 -40.58 -41.44 -10.02
N PHE A 69 -39.46 -40.78 -9.71
CA PHE A 69 -39.28 -40.01 -8.45
C PHE A 69 -39.77 -38.55 -8.49
N CYS A 70 -40.33 -38.07 -9.61
CA CYS A 70 -40.80 -36.68 -9.73
C CYS A 70 -42.33 -36.49 -9.62
N LYS A 71 -43.06 -37.46 -9.05
CA LYS A 71 -44.53 -37.36 -8.85
C LYS A 71 -44.95 -37.52 -7.39
N THR A 72 -44.54 -36.63 -6.49
CA THR A 72 -45.26 -36.41 -5.23
C THR A 72 -45.08 -34.97 -4.72
N ASN A 73 -46.23 -34.31 -4.50
CA ASN A 73 -46.50 -33.01 -3.86
C ASN A 73 -45.92 -31.74 -4.50
N PRO A 74 -46.76 -30.74 -4.87
CA PRO A 74 -46.26 -29.43 -5.22
C PRO A 74 -45.60 -28.82 -3.98
N ALA A 75 -44.29 -28.59 -4.06
CA ALA A 75 -43.60 -27.74 -3.10
C ALA A 75 -44.31 -26.37 -3.04
N PRO A 76 -44.42 -25.74 -1.86
CA PRO A 76 -44.92 -24.37 -1.79
C PRO A 76 -44.16 -23.53 -2.80
N LEU A 77 -44.91 -22.81 -3.64
CA LEU A 77 -44.34 -21.88 -4.62
C LEU A 77 -43.28 -21.05 -3.89
N PRO A 78 -42.02 -21.01 -4.40
CA PRO A 78 -41.04 -20.11 -3.81
C PRO A 78 -41.68 -18.72 -3.87
N GLU A 79 -41.79 -18.07 -2.71
CA GLU A 79 -42.10 -16.65 -2.66
C GLU A 79 -41.27 -15.98 -3.74
N LYS A 80 -41.90 -15.09 -4.51
CA LYS A 80 -41.20 -14.22 -5.46
C LYS A 80 -40.03 -13.61 -4.70
N HIS A 81 -38.83 -14.19 -4.85
CA HIS A 81 -37.59 -13.50 -4.61
C HIS A 81 -37.60 -12.41 -5.67
N THR A 82 -38.13 -11.24 -5.29
CA THR A 82 -37.82 -9.98 -5.92
C THR A 82 -36.33 -10.03 -6.17
N SER A 83 -35.93 -10.05 -7.43
CA SER A 83 -34.53 -9.89 -7.81
C SER A 83 -34.04 -8.67 -7.03
N LEU A 84 -33.21 -8.87 -6.01
CA LEU A 84 -32.62 -7.80 -5.22
C LEU A 84 -31.78 -6.99 -6.20
N GLY A 85 -32.41 -5.96 -6.76
CA GLY A 85 -31.81 -5.13 -7.79
C GLY A 85 -30.60 -4.43 -7.20
N LEU A 86 -29.53 -4.33 -7.99
CA LEU A 86 -28.44 -3.42 -7.66
C LEU A 86 -29.03 -2.00 -7.56
N GLN A 87 -28.79 -1.38 -6.41
CA GLN A 87 -29.17 -0.01 -6.09
C GLN A 87 -27.91 0.85 -6.04
N GLU A 88 -28.08 2.13 -6.34
CA GLU A 88 -27.02 3.13 -6.28
C GLU A 88 -27.50 4.32 -5.45
N VAL A 89 -26.67 4.75 -4.49
CA VAL A 89 -26.93 5.90 -3.61
C VAL A 89 -25.72 6.82 -3.69
N SER A 90 -25.96 8.09 -3.98
CA SER A 90 -24.93 9.13 -4.05
C SER A 90 -25.32 10.28 -3.11
N VAL A 91 -24.41 10.66 -2.21
CA VAL A 91 -24.63 11.72 -1.24
C VAL A 91 -23.51 12.75 -1.33
N GLN A 92 -23.88 14.01 -1.46
CA GLN A 92 -22.96 15.14 -1.32
C GLN A 92 -23.09 15.74 0.08
N ILE A 93 -21.97 15.88 0.80
CA ILE A 93 -21.96 16.32 2.20
C ILE A 93 -20.87 17.37 2.42
N GLY A 94 -21.27 18.55 2.89
CA GLY A 94 -20.36 19.64 3.24
C GLY A 94 -19.81 19.53 4.66
N ALA A 95 -18.62 20.07 4.91
CA ALA A 95 -18.01 20.16 6.23
C ALA A 95 -17.27 21.50 6.42
N ALA A 96 -17.63 22.27 7.45
CA ALA A 96 -16.93 23.51 7.79
C ALA A 96 -15.53 23.24 8.35
N GLN A 97 -15.40 22.22 9.21
CA GLN A 97 -14.14 21.78 9.82
C GLN A 97 -13.87 20.30 9.49
N PRO A 98 -13.53 19.97 8.25
CA PRO A 98 -13.45 18.58 7.79
C PRO A 98 -12.44 17.72 8.57
N LEU A 99 -11.38 18.36 9.09
CA LEU A 99 -10.34 17.68 9.86
C LEU A 99 -10.79 17.13 11.22
N ASN A 100 -12.02 17.44 11.65
CA ASN A 100 -12.64 17.00 12.91
C ASN A 100 -13.86 16.08 12.71
N MET A 101 -14.05 15.56 11.49
CA MET A 101 -15.27 14.84 11.11
C MET A 101 -15.00 13.39 10.68
N ALA A 102 -15.99 12.51 10.82
CA ALA A 102 -15.98 11.15 10.30
C ALA A 102 -17.26 10.86 9.49
N PHE A 103 -17.11 10.08 8.43
CA PHE A 103 -18.22 9.48 7.70
C PHE A 103 -18.87 8.39 8.53
N VAL A 104 -20.19 8.31 8.45
CA VAL A 104 -21.00 7.27 9.07
C VAL A 104 -21.95 6.70 8.03
N ILE A 105 -21.94 5.38 7.87
CA ILE A 105 -22.91 4.63 7.08
C ILE A 105 -23.64 3.70 8.03
N GLU A 106 -24.93 3.92 8.23
CA GLU A 106 -25.77 3.18 9.16
C GLU A 106 -26.82 2.37 8.40
N ASN A 107 -26.83 1.05 8.57
CA ASN A 107 -27.89 0.21 8.04
C ASN A 107 -29.07 0.17 9.02
N ARG A 108 -30.15 0.88 8.70
CA ARG A 108 -31.34 0.96 9.55
C ARG A 108 -32.37 -0.14 9.26
N SER A 109 -32.14 -0.96 8.25
CA SER A 109 -33.08 -2.02 7.84
C SER A 109 -32.97 -3.28 8.73
N ALA A 110 -33.84 -4.25 8.44
CA ALA A 110 -33.76 -5.61 8.99
C ALA A 110 -32.89 -6.54 8.13
N ASP A 111 -32.46 -6.08 6.95
CA ASP A 111 -31.69 -6.87 5.99
C ASP A 111 -30.22 -6.46 5.98
N THR A 112 -29.35 -7.34 5.51
CA THR A 112 -27.93 -7.00 5.31
C THR A 112 -27.76 -6.14 4.07
N ALA A 113 -27.01 -5.04 4.19
CA ALA A 113 -26.55 -4.25 3.05
C ALA A 113 -25.18 -4.74 2.60
N ALA A 114 -24.99 -4.92 1.30
CA ALA A 114 -23.71 -5.32 0.71
C ALA A 114 -23.38 -4.40 -0.45
N PHE A 115 -22.23 -3.71 -0.41
CA PHE A 115 -21.94 -2.63 -1.35
C PHE A 115 -20.47 -2.37 -1.62
N ARG A 116 -20.25 -1.71 -2.75
CA ARG A 116 -19.00 -1.04 -3.11
C ARG A 116 -19.09 0.43 -2.70
N LEU A 117 -18.02 0.95 -2.12
CA LEU A 117 -17.95 2.29 -1.53
C LEU A 117 -16.95 3.14 -2.29
N LYS A 118 -17.33 4.34 -2.75
CA LYS A 118 -16.39 5.41 -3.06
C LYS A 118 -16.56 6.55 -2.07
N VAL A 119 -15.45 7.15 -1.67
CA VAL A 119 -15.42 8.43 -0.95
C VAL A 119 -14.52 9.36 -1.73
N ASN A 120 -15.06 10.48 -2.20
CA ASN A 120 -14.34 11.45 -3.03
C ASN A 120 -13.68 10.81 -4.27
N ASN A 121 -14.38 9.84 -4.88
CA ASN A 121 -13.91 8.98 -5.98
C ASN A 121 -12.72 8.05 -5.64
N ASN A 122 -12.30 7.99 -4.38
CA ASN A 122 -11.27 7.08 -3.89
C ASN A 122 -11.86 5.74 -3.43
N LEU A 123 -10.95 4.83 -3.02
CA LEU A 123 -11.14 3.40 -2.76
C LEU A 123 -11.35 2.59 -4.04
N PHE A 124 -10.46 1.65 -4.31
CA PHE A 124 -10.43 0.87 -5.54
C PHE A 124 -11.16 -0.46 -5.38
N TYR A 125 -12.01 -0.83 -6.33
CA TYR A 125 -12.73 -2.10 -6.28
C TYR A 125 -11.86 -3.27 -6.73
N ASP A 126 -10.93 -3.00 -7.63
CA ASP A 126 -10.06 -3.97 -8.27
C ASP A 126 -8.82 -3.27 -8.85
N ALA A 127 -7.90 -4.08 -9.36
CA ALA A 127 -6.67 -3.58 -9.95
C ALA A 127 -6.91 -2.78 -11.25
N GLU A 128 -8.01 -3.00 -11.97
CA GLU A 128 -8.33 -2.23 -13.18
C GLU A 128 -8.67 -0.78 -12.84
N GLU A 129 -9.42 -0.56 -11.76
CA GLU A 129 -9.67 0.80 -11.25
C GLU A 129 -8.41 1.48 -10.76
N LEU A 130 -7.50 0.74 -10.11
CA LEU A 130 -6.20 1.27 -9.69
C LEU A 130 -5.38 1.72 -10.91
N ILE A 131 -5.32 0.90 -11.98
CA ILE A 131 -4.66 1.26 -13.24
C ILE A 131 -5.33 2.45 -13.92
N LYS A 132 -6.66 2.53 -13.85
CA LYS A 132 -7.40 3.69 -14.36
C LYS A 132 -7.01 4.96 -13.61
N ALA A 133 -6.86 4.88 -12.29
CA ALA A 133 -6.39 6.02 -11.49
C ALA A 133 -4.97 6.45 -11.87
N VAL A 134 -4.04 5.51 -12.07
CA VAL A 134 -2.69 5.79 -12.61
C VAL A 134 -2.78 6.56 -13.92
N LYS A 135 -3.59 6.09 -14.88
CA LYS A 135 -3.73 6.73 -16.20
C LYS A 135 -4.38 8.11 -16.13
N GLN A 136 -5.18 8.37 -15.10
CA GLN A 136 -5.86 9.64 -14.88
C GLN A 136 -5.03 10.65 -14.10
N LEU A 137 -3.88 10.26 -13.52
CA LEU A 137 -2.97 11.20 -12.90
C LEU A 137 -2.51 12.24 -13.95
N PRO A 138 -2.51 13.53 -13.59
CA PRO A 138 -1.99 14.57 -14.48
C PRO A 138 -0.50 14.38 -14.68
N ASP A 139 -0.01 14.71 -15.88
CA ASP A 139 1.42 14.74 -16.13
C ASP A 139 2.06 15.82 -15.25
N THR A 140 3.08 15.45 -14.49
CA THR A 140 3.87 16.42 -13.70
C THR A 140 5.06 16.95 -14.49
N ARG A 141 5.40 16.30 -15.61
CA ARG A 141 6.42 16.73 -16.56
C ARG A 141 6.06 16.29 -17.96
N TYR A 142 6.56 17.02 -18.95
CA TYR A 142 6.33 16.68 -20.36
C TYR A 142 6.86 15.29 -20.69
N GLY A 143 6.02 14.46 -21.35
CA GLY A 143 6.40 13.11 -21.78
C GLY A 143 6.42 12.08 -20.66
N GLU A 144 5.73 12.34 -19.54
CA GLU A 144 5.63 11.39 -18.44
C GLU A 144 4.94 10.08 -18.89
N SER A 145 5.54 8.95 -18.50
CA SER A 145 5.03 7.61 -18.79
C SER A 145 4.01 7.14 -17.74
N ASP A 146 3.15 6.18 -18.10
CA ASP A 146 2.19 5.60 -17.14
C ASP A 146 2.88 4.79 -16.03
N TYR A 147 4.02 4.15 -16.30
CA TYR A 147 4.80 3.45 -15.28
C TYR A 147 5.44 4.43 -14.28
N GLU A 148 5.79 5.66 -14.70
CA GLU A 148 6.20 6.73 -13.78
C GLU A 148 5.03 7.23 -12.95
N LYS A 149 3.84 7.43 -13.55
CA LYS A 149 2.61 7.75 -12.81
C LYS A 149 2.25 6.70 -11.77
N ALA A 150 2.49 5.41 -12.07
CA ALA A 150 2.29 4.34 -11.11
C ALA A 150 3.22 4.49 -9.89
N TRP A 151 4.49 4.84 -10.14
CA TRP A 151 5.43 5.17 -9.07
C TRP A 151 4.98 6.40 -8.27
N GLN A 152 4.45 7.45 -8.92
CA GLN A 152 3.91 8.61 -8.22
C GLN A 152 2.75 8.22 -7.30
N LEU A 153 1.81 7.41 -7.80
CA LEU A 153 0.67 6.96 -7.02
C LEU A 153 1.11 6.23 -5.75
N VAL A 154 2.02 5.24 -5.87
CA VAL A 154 2.57 4.51 -4.72
C VAL A 154 3.32 5.44 -3.77
N SER A 155 4.17 6.32 -4.30
CA SER A 155 4.98 7.25 -3.51
C SER A 155 4.14 8.25 -2.72
N ASN A 156 3.02 8.72 -3.29
CA ASN A 156 2.19 9.77 -2.70
C ASN A 156 1.13 9.23 -1.75
N ASP A 157 0.51 8.10 -2.07
CA ASP A 157 -0.68 7.63 -1.37
C ASP A 157 -0.41 6.52 -0.34
N ILE A 158 0.83 6.03 -0.27
CA ILE A 158 1.30 5.09 0.75
C ILE A 158 2.41 5.75 1.57
N THR A 159 2.25 5.70 2.89
CA THR A 159 3.21 6.28 3.83
C THR A 159 4.36 5.30 4.08
N PHE A 160 5.61 5.76 4.02
CA PHE A 160 6.76 4.93 4.43
C PHE A 160 6.77 4.80 5.96
N TYR A 161 6.68 3.57 6.47
CA TYR A 161 6.72 3.28 7.90
C TYR A 161 7.13 1.82 8.18
N HIS A 162 7.30 1.46 9.45
CA HIS A 162 7.43 0.06 9.85
C HIS A 162 6.26 -0.78 9.32
N PRO A 163 6.55 -1.99 8.82
CA PRO A 163 5.53 -2.84 8.24
C PRO A 163 4.62 -3.35 9.36
N LEU A 164 3.38 -3.64 8.99
CA LEU A 164 2.41 -4.15 9.95
C LEU A 164 2.71 -5.60 10.37
N THR A 165 3.26 -6.38 9.43
CA THR A 165 3.69 -7.77 9.62
C THR A 165 4.87 -8.06 8.69
N GLN A 166 5.41 -9.28 8.72
CA GLN A 166 6.34 -9.77 7.68
C GLN A 166 5.65 -10.69 6.68
N ALA A 167 4.35 -10.92 6.85
CA ALA A 167 3.61 -11.84 6.02
C ALA A 167 3.34 -11.24 4.63
N ALA A 168 3.62 -12.02 3.58
CA ALA A 168 3.55 -11.56 2.19
C ALA A 168 2.21 -10.95 1.80
N TRP A 169 1.08 -11.37 2.41
CA TRP A 169 -0.26 -10.88 2.08
C TRP A 169 -0.41 -9.35 2.21
N GLN A 170 0.43 -8.68 3.01
CA GLN A 170 0.40 -7.22 3.15
C GLN A 170 0.81 -6.51 1.86
N HIS A 171 1.60 -7.17 1.00
CA HIS A 171 2.06 -6.66 -0.29
C HIS A 171 0.98 -6.70 -1.38
N ASN A 172 -0.29 -6.92 -1.03
CA ASN A 172 -1.39 -6.85 -1.99
C ASN A 172 -1.74 -5.36 -2.27
N PRO A 173 -1.60 -4.85 -3.50
CA PRO A 173 -1.91 -3.47 -3.86
C PRO A 173 -3.25 -2.97 -3.34
N LEU A 174 -4.34 -3.72 -3.53
CA LEU A 174 -5.66 -3.26 -3.09
C LEU A 174 -5.76 -3.15 -1.58
N LEU A 175 -5.14 -4.09 -0.85
CA LEU A 175 -5.10 -4.04 0.61
C LEU A 175 -4.23 -2.89 1.11
N LEU A 176 -3.06 -2.69 0.49
CA LEU A 176 -2.13 -1.61 0.85
C LEU A 176 -2.73 -0.23 0.55
N PHE A 177 -3.37 -0.04 -0.61
CA PHE A 177 -3.99 1.22 -0.98
C PHE A 177 -5.29 1.50 -0.20
N ASN A 178 -6.24 0.56 -0.13
CA ASN A 178 -7.54 0.84 0.47
C ASN A 178 -7.52 0.79 2.00
N SER A 179 -6.68 -0.08 2.58
CA SER A 179 -6.74 -0.42 3.99
C SER A 179 -5.51 0.03 4.76
N ILE A 180 -4.35 -0.56 4.50
CA ILE A 180 -3.17 -0.37 5.36
C ILE A 180 -2.65 1.07 5.25
N GLY A 181 -2.43 1.58 4.04
CA GLY A 181 -2.00 2.95 3.77
C GLY A 181 -0.55 3.29 4.16
N PHE A 182 0.21 2.31 4.65
CA PHE A 182 1.62 2.45 5.00
C PHE A 182 2.37 1.13 4.84
N GLY A 183 3.69 1.21 4.71
CA GLY A 183 4.58 0.04 4.62
C GLY A 183 6.06 0.43 4.52
N GLN A 184 6.95 -0.54 4.58
CA GLN A 184 8.40 -0.35 4.43
C GLN A 184 8.85 -0.53 2.97
N CYS A 185 10.16 -0.54 2.75
CA CYS A 185 10.73 -0.49 1.42
C CYS A 185 10.35 -1.68 0.54
N ASP A 186 10.26 -2.87 1.12
CA ASP A 186 9.75 -4.07 0.46
C ASP A 186 8.27 -3.95 0.10
N ASP A 187 7.42 -3.52 1.03
CA ASP A 187 5.98 -3.33 0.80
C ASP A 187 5.69 -2.43 -0.41
N LEU A 188 6.34 -1.27 -0.44
CA LEU A 188 6.17 -0.28 -1.51
C LEU A 188 6.80 -0.77 -2.82
N ALA A 189 8.02 -1.32 -2.78
CA ALA A 189 8.71 -1.81 -3.97
C ALA A 189 7.94 -2.95 -4.64
N ILE A 190 7.52 -3.95 -3.85
CA ILE A 190 6.77 -5.09 -4.34
C ILE A 190 5.42 -4.64 -4.91
N THR A 191 4.69 -3.76 -4.21
CA THR A 191 3.41 -3.24 -4.68
C THR A 191 3.54 -2.53 -6.02
N LEU A 192 4.58 -1.71 -6.19
CA LEU A 192 4.86 -1.02 -7.44
C LEU A 192 5.23 -1.99 -8.58
N ALA A 193 6.09 -2.98 -8.30
CA ALA A 193 6.43 -4.01 -9.29
C ALA A 193 5.20 -4.82 -9.72
N GLN A 194 4.32 -5.18 -8.79
CA GLN A 194 3.06 -5.84 -9.13
C GLN A 194 2.17 -4.95 -9.99
N LEU A 195 2.03 -3.67 -9.66
CA LEU A 195 1.23 -2.74 -10.45
C LEU A 195 1.74 -2.62 -11.89
N TRP A 196 3.06 -2.49 -12.08
CA TRP A 196 3.68 -2.52 -13.40
C TRP A 196 3.44 -3.84 -14.15
N THR A 197 3.52 -4.97 -13.45
CA THR A 197 3.20 -6.29 -14.05
C THR A 197 1.75 -6.34 -14.53
N ILE A 198 0.79 -5.86 -13.74
CA ILE A 198 -0.64 -5.83 -14.13
C ILE A 198 -0.86 -4.86 -15.30
N MET A 199 -0.08 -3.77 -15.38
CA MET A 199 -0.07 -2.84 -16.51
C MET A 199 0.58 -3.40 -17.79
N GLY A 200 1.21 -4.58 -17.72
CA GLY A 200 1.83 -5.27 -18.86
C GLY A 200 3.33 -5.02 -19.02
N TYR A 201 3.98 -4.37 -18.05
CA TYR A 201 5.43 -4.18 -18.05
C TYR A 201 6.15 -5.37 -17.43
N LYS A 202 7.37 -5.65 -17.88
CA LYS A 202 8.26 -6.53 -17.11
C LYS A 202 8.80 -5.73 -15.94
N SER A 203 8.77 -6.33 -14.75
CA SER A 203 9.34 -5.73 -13.54
C SER A 203 10.16 -6.76 -12.77
N ARG A 204 11.08 -6.27 -11.93
CA ARG A 204 11.82 -7.08 -10.95
C ARG A 204 11.98 -6.29 -9.65
N VAL A 205 12.31 -6.98 -8.56
CA VAL A 205 12.57 -6.37 -7.25
C VAL A 205 13.95 -6.79 -6.78
N TRP A 206 14.72 -5.83 -6.28
CA TRP A 206 16.05 -6.03 -5.73
C TRP A 206 16.02 -5.97 -4.22
N GLY A 207 16.63 -6.98 -3.57
CA GLY A 207 17.13 -6.86 -2.22
C GLY A 207 18.54 -6.30 -2.25
N LEU A 208 18.77 -5.24 -1.47
CA LEU A 208 20.05 -4.55 -1.28
C LEU A 208 20.44 -4.62 0.20
N ASN A 209 21.54 -3.97 0.59
CA ASN A 209 21.96 -3.84 1.99
C ASN A 209 20.93 -3.05 2.84
N GLY A 210 19.97 -3.77 3.42
CA GLY A 210 18.91 -3.21 4.26
C GLY A 210 17.90 -2.34 3.50
N HIS A 211 17.77 -2.51 2.18
CA HIS A 211 16.82 -1.77 1.35
C HIS A 211 16.27 -2.64 0.24
N VAL A 212 15.07 -2.32 -0.23
CA VAL A 212 14.40 -3.04 -1.32
C VAL A 212 13.87 -2.03 -2.32
N VAL A 213 14.15 -2.24 -3.61
CA VAL A 213 13.75 -1.33 -4.70
C VAL A 213 13.21 -2.10 -5.90
N PRO A 214 12.23 -1.55 -6.63
CA PRO A 214 11.73 -2.17 -7.84
C PRO A 214 12.38 -1.57 -9.09
N GLU A 215 12.36 -2.34 -10.17
CA GLU A 215 12.70 -1.86 -11.51
C GLU A 215 11.64 -2.26 -12.52
N VAL A 216 11.46 -1.40 -13.51
CA VAL A 216 10.63 -1.63 -14.70
C VAL A 216 11.51 -1.72 -15.95
N TYR A 217 11.21 -2.67 -16.83
CA TYR A 217 11.84 -2.73 -18.15
C TYR A 217 11.00 -1.95 -19.15
N ALA A 218 11.47 -0.77 -19.51
CA ALA A 218 10.81 0.13 -20.45
C ALA A 218 11.85 0.77 -21.37
N ASN A 219 11.49 1.04 -22.62
CA ASN A 219 12.40 1.62 -23.62
C ASN A 219 13.72 0.83 -23.78
N ASN A 220 13.61 -0.50 -23.84
CA ASN A 220 14.72 -1.45 -23.96
C ASN A 220 15.78 -1.40 -22.83
N ARG A 221 15.43 -0.89 -21.65
CA ARG A 221 16.33 -0.80 -20.49
C ARG A 221 15.60 -1.03 -19.17
N TRP A 222 16.35 -1.46 -18.16
CA TRP A 222 15.88 -1.42 -16.78
C TRP A 222 15.98 0.01 -16.24
N GLN A 223 14.98 0.40 -15.45
CA GLN A 223 14.85 1.72 -14.84
C GLN A 223 14.40 1.53 -13.38
N MET A 224 15.15 2.08 -12.44
CA MET A 224 14.86 2.02 -11.01
C MET A 224 14.04 3.24 -10.59
N TYR A 225 12.92 2.97 -9.94
CA TYR A 225 12.07 3.99 -9.30
C TYR A 225 11.86 3.60 -7.85
N ASP A 226 12.44 4.36 -6.91
CA ASP A 226 12.38 4.06 -5.49
C ASP A 226 11.16 4.75 -4.86
N PRO A 227 10.11 4.02 -4.49
CA PRO A 227 8.93 4.60 -3.85
C PRO A 227 9.16 4.97 -2.38
N SER A 228 10.16 4.36 -1.72
CA SER A 228 10.48 4.58 -0.31
C SER A 228 11.18 5.91 -0.11
N TYR A 229 12.19 6.16 -0.95
CA TYR A 229 12.91 7.43 -0.99
C TYR A 229 12.29 8.45 -1.94
N ARG A 230 11.19 8.06 -2.62
CA ARG A 230 10.46 8.91 -3.55
C ARG A 230 11.40 9.59 -4.53
N VAL A 231 12.28 8.77 -5.13
CA VAL A 231 13.33 9.22 -6.04
C VAL A 231 13.54 8.25 -7.19
N TYR A 232 14.03 8.79 -8.29
CA TYR A 232 14.74 8.05 -9.32
C TYR A 232 16.02 8.84 -9.66
N TYR A 233 17.07 8.14 -10.07
CA TYR A 233 18.35 8.76 -10.41
C TYR A 233 18.55 8.72 -11.92
N ALA A 234 19.11 9.77 -12.48
CA ALA A 234 19.43 9.81 -13.91
C ALA A 234 20.90 9.41 -14.13
N LEU A 235 21.18 8.71 -15.25
CA LEU A 235 22.54 8.43 -15.70
C LEU A 235 23.34 9.72 -15.99
N SER A 236 22.63 10.76 -16.40
CA SER A 236 23.17 12.09 -16.58
C SER A 236 22.04 13.11 -16.54
N PRO A 237 22.26 14.31 -15.95
CA PRO A 237 21.26 15.39 -15.93
C PRO A 237 20.78 15.82 -17.32
N GLN A 238 21.60 15.62 -18.36
CA GLN A 238 21.30 16.05 -19.73
C GLN A 238 20.39 15.06 -20.47
N THR A 239 20.47 13.77 -20.15
CA THR A 239 19.72 12.73 -20.86
C THR A 239 18.40 12.35 -20.19
N ASN A 240 18.25 12.64 -18.89
CA ASN A 240 17.12 12.20 -18.06
C ASN A 240 16.83 10.69 -18.15
N LEU A 241 17.84 9.91 -18.57
CA LEU A 241 17.73 8.46 -18.66
C LEU A 241 17.84 7.86 -17.27
N ILE A 242 16.80 7.16 -16.82
CA ILE A 242 16.75 6.61 -15.47
C ILE A 242 17.73 5.46 -15.30
N ALA A 243 18.56 5.53 -14.26
CA ALA A 243 19.56 4.53 -13.90
C ALA A 243 18.89 3.21 -13.48
N SER A 244 19.53 2.10 -13.82
CA SER A 244 19.22 0.79 -13.21
C SER A 244 19.96 0.61 -11.89
N VAL A 245 19.58 -0.37 -11.09
CA VAL A 245 20.31 -0.76 -9.87
C VAL A 245 21.76 -1.10 -10.19
N GLU A 246 22.03 -1.79 -11.30
CA GLU A 246 23.39 -2.09 -11.73
C GLU A 246 24.20 -0.83 -12.02
N ASN A 247 23.60 0.20 -12.64
CA ASN A 247 24.31 1.48 -12.85
C ASN A 247 24.64 2.18 -11.53
N LEU A 248 23.73 2.11 -10.55
CA LEU A 248 23.94 2.71 -9.23
C LEU A 248 25.00 1.96 -8.41
N ALA A 249 25.08 0.63 -8.59
CA ALA A 249 26.09 -0.20 -7.96
C ALA A 249 27.51 0.12 -8.48
N GLU A 250 27.64 0.46 -9.77
CA GLU A 250 28.91 0.84 -10.40
C GLU A 250 29.32 2.28 -10.09
N ASN A 251 28.37 3.18 -9.83
CA ASN A 251 28.65 4.60 -9.66
C ASN A 251 27.78 5.25 -8.57
N ALA A 252 28.34 5.37 -7.36
CA ALA A 252 27.74 6.08 -6.22
C ALA A 252 27.40 7.55 -6.53
N GLY A 253 28.13 8.19 -7.45
CA GLY A 253 27.91 9.58 -7.84
C GLY A 253 26.53 9.82 -8.44
N LEU A 254 25.94 8.82 -9.09
CA LEU A 254 24.56 8.92 -9.62
C LEU A 254 23.53 9.16 -8.51
N VAL A 255 23.78 8.64 -7.30
CA VAL A 255 22.93 8.86 -6.12
C VAL A 255 23.23 10.20 -5.48
N THR A 256 24.49 10.58 -5.32
CA THR A 256 24.86 11.80 -4.57
C THR A 256 24.81 13.09 -5.40
N GLU A 257 24.85 12.99 -6.73
CA GLU A 257 24.99 14.12 -7.66
C GLU A 257 23.86 14.19 -8.71
N GLY A 258 23.12 13.10 -8.95
CA GLY A 258 22.37 12.87 -10.20
C GLY A 258 20.84 12.93 -10.15
N GLY A 259 20.22 13.60 -9.18
CA GLY A 259 18.75 13.59 -9.04
C GLY A 259 18.01 14.77 -9.68
N SER A 260 17.09 14.50 -10.62
CA SER A 260 15.94 15.40 -10.80
C SER A 260 15.02 15.30 -9.59
N LEU A 261 14.73 16.43 -8.97
CA LEU A 261 13.76 16.50 -7.89
C LEU A 261 12.36 16.42 -8.46
N PHE A 262 11.67 15.34 -8.17
CA PHE A 262 10.22 15.36 -8.19
C PHE A 262 9.72 16.28 -7.06
N THR A 263 8.96 17.33 -7.40
CA THR A 263 8.30 18.20 -6.41
C THR A 263 7.26 17.39 -5.66
N PHE A 264 7.60 17.00 -4.43
CA PHE A 264 6.71 16.26 -3.54
C PHE A 264 5.83 17.21 -2.73
N ASN A 265 4.68 16.71 -2.26
CA ASN A 265 3.87 17.41 -1.27
C ASN A 265 4.61 17.42 0.08
N ALA A 266 5.46 18.43 0.30
CA ALA A 266 6.49 18.55 1.32
C ALA A 266 6.06 18.34 2.79
N ALA A 267 4.78 18.19 3.07
CA ALA A 267 4.22 18.24 4.42
C ALA A 267 4.41 16.95 5.26
N SER A 268 4.79 15.80 4.70
CA SER A 268 4.64 14.52 5.45
C SER A 268 5.90 13.69 5.72
N ASP A 269 7.02 13.87 5.02
CA ASP A 269 8.23 13.09 5.36
C ASP A 269 9.53 13.83 5.04
N ALA A 270 9.96 14.66 5.98
CA ALA A 270 11.23 15.35 5.92
C ALA A 270 12.39 14.34 5.82
N ARG A 271 12.33 13.18 6.51
CA ARG A 271 13.38 12.15 6.47
C ARG A 271 13.64 11.68 5.04
N VAL A 272 12.59 11.38 4.29
CA VAL A 272 12.71 10.96 2.88
C VAL A 272 13.37 12.04 2.01
N GLN A 273 13.15 13.32 2.27
CA GLN A 273 13.87 14.39 1.58
C GLN A 273 15.38 14.30 1.85
N PHE A 274 15.77 14.09 3.10
CA PHE A 274 17.18 14.08 3.51
C PHE A 274 17.96 12.86 3.03
N PHE A 275 17.37 11.65 3.17
CA PHE A 275 18.12 10.43 2.90
C PHE A 275 18.37 10.19 1.41
N ARG A 276 17.49 10.64 0.51
CA ARG A 276 17.47 10.18 -0.89
C ARG A 276 18.74 10.50 -1.71
N PHE A 277 19.55 11.48 -1.32
CA PHE A 277 20.82 11.81 -2.00
C PHE A 277 22.03 11.66 -1.07
N SER A 278 21.89 10.87 -0.01
CA SER A 278 22.93 10.65 0.98
C SER A 278 23.98 9.65 0.51
N GLY A 279 25.20 9.76 1.06
CA GLY A 279 26.21 8.73 0.92
C GLY A 279 25.80 7.40 1.57
N VAL A 280 24.92 7.46 2.58
CA VAL A 280 24.32 6.26 3.21
C VAL A 280 23.46 5.50 2.22
N VAL A 281 22.59 6.19 1.48
CA VAL A 281 21.76 5.57 0.44
C VAL A 281 22.63 5.06 -0.71
N ALA A 282 23.64 5.84 -1.14
CA ALA A 282 24.57 5.40 -2.18
C ALA A 282 25.27 4.08 -1.81
N LYS A 283 25.71 3.94 -0.54
CA LYS A 283 26.34 2.70 -0.03
C LYS A 283 25.42 1.48 -0.09
N ARG A 284 24.09 1.65 -0.03
CA ARG A 284 23.16 0.53 -0.16
C ARG A 284 23.16 -0.07 -1.56
N TYR A 285 23.44 0.75 -2.58
CA TYR A 285 23.54 0.29 -3.97
C TYR A 285 24.94 -0.27 -4.27
N THR A 286 26.00 0.38 -3.78
CA THR A 286 27.39 0.01 -4.10
C THR A 286 27.95 -1.16 -3.29
N SER A 287 27.24 -1.66 -2.30
CA SER A 287 27.58 -2.93 -1.60
C SER A 287 27.33 -4.17 -2.47
N ALA A 288 27.55 -4.10 -3.79
CA ALA A 288 27.02 -4.98 -4.82
C ALA A 288 27.12 -6.50 -4.59
N ILE A 289 28.04 -6.96 -3.74
CA ILE A 289 28.19 -8.35 -3.32
C ILE A 289 26.91 -8.88 -2.65
N ASP A 290 26.14 -8.03 -1.97
CA ASP A 290 24.89 -8.40 -1.28
C ASP A 290 23.61 -8.04 -2.05
N ASN A 291 23.73 -7.52 -3.27
CA ASN A 291 22.59 -7.24 -4.12
C ASN A 291 22.06 -8.53 -4.76
N TYR A 292 20.76 -8.80 -4.62
CA TYR A 292 20.11 -9.96 -5.23
C TYR A 292 18.73 -9.62 -5.78
N ILE A 293 18.33 -10.31 -6.85
CA ILE A 293 16.97 -10.23 -7.36
C ILE A 293 16.10 -11.11 -6.46
N ILE A 294 15.07 -10.52 -5.86
CA ILE A 294 14.05 -11.26 -5.12
C ILE A 294 13.33 -12.16 -6.14
N PRO A 295 13.21 -13.48 -5.90
CA PRO A 295 12.54 -14.35 -6.85
C PRO A 295 11.04 -14.01 -6.94
N PRO A 296 10.43 -14.03 -8.15
CA PRO A 296 9.04 -13.64 -8.33
C PRO A 296 8.05 -14.41 -7.45
N ASP A 297 8.30 -15.67 -7.14
CA ASP A 297 7.44 -16.50 -6.28
C ASP A 297 7.25 -15.94 -4.87
N TYR A 298 8.17 -15.07 -4.40
CA TYR A 298 8.06 -14.42 -3.10
C TYR A 298 7.11 -13.22 -3.08
N TYR A 299 6.68 -12.74 -4.25
CA TYR A 299 5.86 -11.54 -4.34
C TYR A 299 4.86 -11.48 -5.50
N GLN A 300 4.78 -12.49 -6.37
CA GLN A 300 3.75 -12.56 -7.39
C GLN A 300 2.48 -13.16 -6.81
N PHE A 301 1.47 -12.30 -6.60
CA PHE A 301 0.12 -12.78 -6.31
C PHE A 301 -0.55 -13.23 -7.60
N HIS A 302 -0.42 -14.53 -7.89
CA HIS A 302 -1.20 -15.17 -8.94
C HIS A 302 -2.69 -15.09 -8.55
N SER A 303 -3.45 -14.27 -9.28
CA SER A 303 -4.86 -13.96 -9.05
C SER A 303 -5.16 -13.22 -7.73
N GLN A 304 -5.16 -11.89 -7.80
CA GLN A 304 -5.88 -11.11 -6.79
C GLN A 304 -7.37 -11.39 -6.97
N HIS A 305 -7.95 -12.22 -6.10
CA HIS A 305 -9.40 -12.30 -6.01
C HIS A 305 -9.95 -10.90 -5.76
N LEU A 306 -11.06 -10.55 -6.44
CA LEU A 306 -11.76 -9.30 -6.18
C LEU A 306 -12.03 -9.21 -4.67
N PRO A 307 -11.64 -8.12 -3.99
CA PRO A 307 -11.93 -7.96 -2.58
C PRO A 307 -13.45 -8.07 -2.38
N PRO A 308 -13.93 -8.66 -1.27
CA PRO A 308 -15.37 -8.76 -1.02
C PRO A 308 -16.00 -7.36 -0.91
N PRO A 309 -17.31 -7.18 -1.19
CA PRO A 309 -17.97 -5.92 -0.93
C PRO A 309 -17.98 -5.62 0.58
N PHE A 310 -18.15 -4.35 0.93
CA PHE A 310 -18.50 -3.99 2.30
C PHE A 310 -19.83 -4.64 2.66
N THR A 311 -19.92 -5.21 3.85
CA THR A 311 -21.14 -5.84 4.36
C THR A 311 -21.52 -5.20 5.67
N LEU A 312 -22.70 -4.58 5.72
CA LEU A 312 -23.29 -3.98 6.92
C LEU A 312 -24.51 -4.82 7.34
N PRO A 313 -24.38 -5.66 8.38
CA PRO A 313 -25.51 -6.39 8.96
C PRO A 313 -26.67 -5.46 9.39
N PRO A 314 -27.86 -6.02 9.67
CA PRO A 314 -28.99 -5.24 10.17
C PRO A 314 -28.60 -4.43 11.41
N LYS A 315 -29.06 -3.18 11.49
CA LYS A 315 -28.82 -2.27 12.63
C LYS A 315 -27.34 -2.03 12.96
N SER A 316 -26.45 -2.26 12.00
CA SER A 316 -25.02 -2.00 12.15
C SER A 316 -24.64 -0.61 11.63
N LYS A 317 -23.46 -0.14 12.04
CA LYS A 317 -22.93 1.17 11.68
C LYS A 317 -21.44 1.08 11.36
N LEU A 318 -21.03 1.59 10.21
CA LEU A 318 -19.64 1.78 9.83
C LEU A 318 -19.25 3.25 10.02
N MET A 319 -18.16 3.53 10.72
CA MET A 319 -17.65 4.89 10.97
C MET A 319 -16.17 5.00 10.60
N PHE A 320 -15.77 6.01 9.84
CA PHE A 320 -14.39 6.23 9.40
C PHE A 320 -14.19 7.65 8.82
N PRO A 321 -12.96 8.17 8.73
CA PRO A 321 -11.80 7.71 9.50
C PRO A 321 -11.97 8.02 10.99
N VAL A 322 -11.50 7.13 11.87
CA VAL A 322 -11.40 7.34 13.32
C VAL A 322 -10.16 6.62 13.86
N LEU A 323 -9.80 6.88 15.11
CA LEU A 323 -8.79 6.18 15.90
C LEU A 323 -9.40 5.82 17.24
N VAL A 324 -9.52 4.51 17.49
CA VAL A 324 -10.13 3.93 18.70
C VAL A 324 -9.10 3.70 19.80
N ASP A 325 -7.85 3.36 19.44
CA ASP A 325 -6.64 3.43 20.27
C ASP A 325 -5.41 3.04 19.42
N SER A 326 -4.19 3.33 19.89
CA SER A 326 -2.92 3.30 19.16
C SER A 326 -2.10 2.00 19.24
N ALA A 327 -2.64 0.89 19.73
CA ALA A 327 -1.84 -0.31 20.02
C ALA A 327 -1.58 -1.25 18.82
N ILE A 328 -1.86 -0.84 17.58
CA ILE A 328 -1.68 -1.71 16.40
C ILE A 328 -0.19 -2.08 16.19
N CYS A 329 0.73 -1.28 16.72
CA CYS A 329 2.16 -1.57 16.69
C CYS A 329 2.79 -1.34 18.07
N THR A 330 3.78 -2.16 18.40
CA THR A 330 4.63 -2.01 19.59
C THR A 330 5.57 -0.80 19.46
N THR A 331 5.76 -0.27 18.25
CA THR A 331 6.44 1.00 18.00
C THR A 331 5.44 2.14 18.17
N PRO A 332 5.77 3.24 18.88
CA PRO A 332 4.89 4.39 18.99
C PRO A 332 4.46 4.86 17.59
N LEU A 333 3.19 4.62 17.24
CA LEU A 333 2.55 5.04 15.97
C LEU A 333 2.34 6.56 15.89
N SER A 334 3.23 7.32 16.52
CA SER A 334 3.04 8.75 16.75
C SER A 334 3.28 9.59 15.49
N GLU A 335 3.85 9.02 14.43
CA GLU A 335 4.22 9.74 13.20
C GLU A 335 3.39 9.36 11.95
N ILE A 336 2.47 8.39 12.03
CA ILE A 336 1.76 7.90 10.84
C ILE A 336 0.39 8.53 10.70
N ALA A 337 0.12 9.01 9.48
CA ALA A 337 -1.24 9.22 9.01
C ALA A 337 -1.94 7.89 8.68
N TYR A 338 -2.32 7.11 9.69
CA TYR A 338 -3.24 6.00 9.53
C TYR A 338 -4.60 6.34 10.12
N ALA A 339 -5.61 5.62 9.66
CA ALA A 339 -6.95 5.70 10.21
C ALA A 339 -7.55 4.30 10.34
N GLN A 340 -8.62 4.24 11.12
CA GLN A 340 -9.42 3.05 11.29
C GLN A 340 -10.85 3.27 10.77
N ALA A 341 -11.47 2.17 10.38
CA ALA A 341 -12.90 2.07 10.17
C ALA A 341 -13.49 1.14 11.23
N VAL A 342 -14.55 1.58 11.90
CA VAL A 342 -15.20 0.83 12.98
C VAL A 342 -16.57 0.40 12.51
N LEU A 343 -16.76 -0.91 12.35
CA LEU A 343 -18.07 -1.52 12.16
C LEU A 343 -18.63 -1.95 13.52
N THR A 344 -19.63 -1.23 14.01
CA THR A 344 -20.36 -1.58 15.22
C THR A 344 -21.54 -2.49 14.88
N LEU A 345 -21.53 -3.69 15.45
CA LEU A 345 -22.63 -4.65 15.42
C LEU A 345 -23.48 -4.49 16.68
N PRO A 346 -24.81 -4.71 16.62
CA PRO A 346 -25.67 -4.64 17.79
C PRO A 346 -25.30 -5.71 18.83
N ALA A 347 -25.71 -5.50 20.08
CA ALA A 347 -25.60 -6.53 21.11
C ALA A 347 -26.39 -7.79 20.70
N ASN A 348 -26.04 -8.94 21.30
CA ASN A 348 -26.58 -10.26 20.97
C ASN A 348 -26.31 -10.74 19.54
N THR A 349 -25.36 -10.14 18.82
CA THR A 349 -24.88 -10.63 17.51
C THR A 349 -24.17 -11.97 17.66
N LYS A 350 -24.43 -12.91 16.75
CA LYS A 350 -23.78 -14.23 16.69
C LYS A 350 -23.46 -14.62 15.27
N GLY A 351 -22.50 -15.53 15.13
CA GLY A 351 -22.13 -16.16 13.86
C GLY A 351 -20.80 -15.66 13.31
N ARG A 352 -20.51 -16.11 12.09
CA ARG A 352 -19.24 -15.85 11.43
C ARG A 352 -19.11 -14.38 11.06
N ILE A 353 -17.93 -13.81 11.35
CA ILE A 353 -17.58 -12.48 10.86
C ILE A 353 -17.37 -12.58 9.35
N VAL A 354 -18.17 -11.81 8.62
CA VAL A 354 -18.05 -11.70 7.17
C VAL A 354 -16.80 -10.91 6.84
N GLN A 355 -16.02 -11.41 5.87
CA GLN A 355 -14.83 -10.74 5.39
C GLN A 355 -15.20 -9.39 4.75
N GLN A 356 -14.46 -8.34 5.12
CA GLN A 356 -14.59 -7.00 4.55
C GLN A 356 -13.45 -6.75 3.54
N PRO A 357 -13.55 -5.74 2.66
CA PRO A 357 -12.45 -5.32 1.78
C PRO A 357 -11.30 -4.62 2.53
N LEU A 358 -11.34 -4.59 3.86
CA LEU A 358 -10.37 -3.94 4.73
C LEU A 358 -9.75 -4.95 5.69
N LEU A 359 -8.54 -4.67 6.15
CA LEU A 359 -7.80 -5.47 7.10
C LEU A 359 -8.40 -5.33 8.51
N LEU A 360 -8.94 -6.43 9.04
CA LEU A 360 -9.41 -6.50 10.43
C LEU A 360 -8.22 -6.52 11.40
N THR A 361 -8.14 -5.52 12.29
CA THR A 361 -7.07 -5.42 13.30
C THR A 361 -7.57 -5.67 14.71
N ALA A 362 -8.87 -5.46 14.99
CA ALA A 362 -9.42 -5.68 16.32
C ALA A 362 -10.89 -6.11 16.33
N ILE A 363 -11.25 -6.85 17.36
CA ILE A 363 -12.62 -7.22 17.70
C ILE A 363 -12.81 -6.89 19.18
N LEU A 364 -13.60 -5.87 19.48
CA LEU A 364 -13.80 -5.39 20.85
C LEU A 364 -15.26 -5.57 21.28
N GLY A 365 -15.49 -5.92 22.54
CA GLY A 365 -16.83 -6.09 23.08
C GLY A 365 -16.85 -6.85 24.40
N GLN A 366 -18.03 -7.35 24.78
CA GLN A 366 -18.20 -8.26 25.91
C GLN A 366 -18.88 -9.54 25.43
N GLY A 367 -18.33 -10.71 25.79
CA GLY A 367 -18.82 -12.02 25.36
C GLY A 367 -17.69 -12.87 24.82
N LYS A 368 -18.01 -13.85 23.96
CA LYS A 368 -17.06 -14.88 23.51
C LYS A 368 -16.88 -14.91 22.00
N LEU A 369 -15.62 -15.04 21.59
CA LEU A 369 -15.21 -15.24 20.21
C LEU A 369 -14.53 -16.59 20.03
N LYS A 370 -14.65 -17.14 18.83
CA LYS A 370 -13.91 -18.30 18.37
C LYS A 370 -13.03 -17.89 17.20
N ILE A 371 -11.72 -18.07 17.33
CA ILE A 371 -10.75 -17.88 16.25
C ILE A 371 -10.10 -19.23 15.99
N GLY A 372 -10.36 -19.79 14.80
CA GLY A 372 -9.97 -21.16 14.49
C GLY A 372 -10.60 -22.16 15.46
N GLY A 373 -9.77 -22.92 16.18
CA GLY A 373 -10.22 -23.89 17.18
C GLY A 373 -10.38 -23.33 18.60
N LEU A 374 -9.96 -22.08 18.86
CA LEU A 374 -9.83 -21.54 20.22
C LEU A 374 -10.97 -20.58 20.55
N VAL A 375 -11.59 -20.79 21.71
CA VAL A 375 -12.61 -19.88 22.28
C VAL A 375 -11.93 -18.96 23.28
N LYS A 376 -12.20 -17.66 23.17
CA LYS A 376 -11.64 -16.60 24.03
C LYS A 376 -12.72 -15.60 24.41
N GLU A 377 -12.54 -14.91 25.54
CA GLU A 377 -13.34 -13.72 25.86
C GLU A 377 -12.97 -12.57 24.90
N MET A 378 -13.96 -11.75 24.55
CA MET A 378 -13.74 -10.53 23.78
C MET A 378 -12.98 -9.51 24.61
N PRO A 379 -11.89 -8.94 24.08
CA PRO A 379 -11.21 -7.85 24.75
C PRO A 379 -12.10 -6.61 24.76
N GLN A 380 -12.04 -5.83 25.84
CA GLN A 380 -12.81 -4.60 25.95
C GLN A 380 -12.10 -3.40 25.31
N ASN A 381 -10.77 -3.49 25.21
CA ASN A 381 -9.90 -2.46 24.64
C ASN A 381 -8.72 -3.11 23.90
N PHE A 382 -7.93 -2.29 23.22
CA PHE A 382 -6.78 -2.75 22.44
C PHE A 382 -5.67 -3.36 23.31
N LEU A 383 -5.47 -2.91 24.55
CA LEU A 383 -4.43 -3.44 25.45
C LEU A 383 -4.73 -4.90 25.87
N GLU A 384 -6.00 -5.24 26.01
CA GLU A 384 -6.45 -6.60 26.31
C GLU A 384 -6.38 -7.53 25.10
N GLN A 385 -6.32 -6.99 23.89
CA GLN A 385 -6.29 -7.80 22.68
C GLN A 385 -4.92 -8.45 22.48
N LYS A 386 -4.82 -9.73 22.85
CA LYS A 386 -3.64 -10.58 22.65
C LYS A 386 -3.75 -11.49 21.42
N VAL A 387 -4.52 -11.08 20.42
CA VAL A 387 -4.71 -11.87 19.20
C VAL A 387 -3.74 -11.37 18.14
N ASP A 388 -2.89 -12.28 17.68
CA ASP A 388 -1.99 -12.05 16.56
C ASP A 388 -2.79 -11.75 15.27
N LEU A 389 -2.33 -10.73 14.54
CA LEU A 389 -2.98 -10.24 13.32
C LEU A 389 -3.04 -11.32 12.23
N ASP A 390 -1.99 -12.10 12.10
CA ASP A 390 -1.91 -13.19 11.13
C ASP A 390 -2.99 -14.25 11.39
N SER A 391 -3.27 -14.52 12.66
CA SER A 391 -4.36 -15.41 13.08
C SER A 391 -5.74 -14.84 12.71
N LEU A 392 -5.97 -13.52 12.86
CA LEU A 392 -7.21 -12.87 12.44
C LEU A 392 -7.44 -12.93 10.93
N GLN A 393 -6.36 -12.89 10.13
CA GLN A 393 -6.46 -12.95 8.67
C GLN A 393 -6.59 -14.38 8.13
N LYS A 394 -5.89 -15.35 8.72
CA LYS A 394 -5.82 -16.72 8.20
C LYS A 394 -6.95 -17.62 8.72
N GLN A 395 -7.57 -17.28 9.85
CA GLN A 395 -8.54 -18.14 10.51
C GLN A 395 -9.94 -17.53 10.48
N GLN A 396 -10.94 -18.38 10.27
CA GLN A 396 -12.33 -17.96 10.38
C GLN A 396 -12.61 -17.52 11.83
N THR A 397 -13.08 -16.29 11.98
CA THR A 397 -13.53 -15.76 13.26
C THR A 397 -15.05 -15.81 13.36
N GLU A 398 -15.54 -16.20 14.53
CA GLU A 398 -16.96 -16.36 14.83
C GLU A 398 -17.28 -15.76 16.21
N ILE A 399 -18.38 -15.00 16.28
CA ILE A 399 -18.91 -14.48 17.54
C ILE A 399 -19.88 -15.53 18.09
N LEU A 400 -19.55 -16.10 19.25
CA LEU A 400 -20.38 -17.11 19.91
C LEU A 400 -21.44 -16.47 20.80
N GLU A 401 -21.06 -15.38 21.47
CA GLU A 401 -21.89 -14.65 22.43
C GLU A 401 -21.45 -13.19 22.44
N SER A 402 -22.40 -12.24 22.48
CA SER A 402 -22.09 -10.83 22.70
C SER A 402 -23.12 -10.20 23.61
N ASN A 403 -22.70 -9.67 24.75
CA ASN A 403 -23.56 -9.04 25.76
C ASN A 403 -23.59 -7.51 25.62
N SER A 404 -22.70 -6.96 24.81
CA SER A 404 -22.64 -5.55 24.42
C SER A 404 -22.48 -5.42 22.90
N PRO A 405 -22.64 -4.20 22.32
CA PRO A 405 -22.31 -3.97 20.93
C PRO A 405 -20.86 -4.38 20.62
N VAL A 406 -20.66 -5.13 19.55
CA VAL A 406 -19.33 -5.60 19.11
C VAL A 406 -18.75 -4.59 18.12
N LYS A 407 -17.52 -4.15 18.34
CA LYS A 407 -16.79 -3.27 17.42
C LYS A 407 -15.76 -4.09 16.65
N LEU A 408 -15.91 -4.15 15.34
CA LEU A 408 -14.90 -4.67 14.43
C LEU A 408 -14.09 -3.48 13.91
N VAL A 409 -12.80 -3.43 14.22
CA VAL A 409 -11.92 -2.33 13.84
C VAL A 409 -11.03 -2.78 12.70
N TYR A 410 -11.07 -2.01 11.62
CA TYR A 410 -10.30 -2.24 10.41
C TYR A 410 -9.34 -1.09 10.17
N LEU A 411 -8.23 -1.32 9.46
CA LEU A 411 -7.45 -0.22 8.88
C LEU A 411 -8.15 0.36 7.66
N ILE A 412 -8.05 1.66 7.48
CA ILE A 412 -8.47 2.36 6.27
C ILE A 412 -7.47 3.46 5.93
N ASN A 413 -7.08 3.56 4.66
CA ASN A 413 -6.05 4.51 4.27
C ASN A 413 -6.56 5.94 4.38
N TRP A 414 -6.01 6.69 5.34
CA TRP A 414 -6.36 8.08 5.61
C TRP A 414 -6.24 8.97 4.37
N HIS A 415 -5.22 8.78 3.53
CA HIS A 415 -5.02 9.60 2.33
C HIS A 415 -6.17 9.48 1.34
N LEU A 416 -6.85 8.33 1.30
CA LEU A 416 -7.99 8.08 0.42
C LEU A 416 -9.32 8.55 1.01
N VAL A 417 -9.48 8.51 2.34
CA VAL A 417 -10.79 8.75 2.99
C VAL A 417 -10.84 9.99 3.87
N LYS A 418 -9.80 10.83 3.87
CA LYS A 418 -9.79 12.10 4.59
C LYS A 418 -10.99 12.97 4.18
N PRO A 419 -11.82 13.43 5.14
CA PRO A 419 -12.90 14.36 4.82
C PRO A 419 -12.35 15.67 4.25
N GLN A 420 -13.12 16.22 3.32
CA GLN A 420 -12.87 17.48 2.61
C GLN A 420 -13.99 18.47 2.89
N LYS A 421 -13.86 19.72 2.42
CA LYS A 421 -14.94 20.72 2.55
C LYS A 421 -16.23 20.27 1.86
N ASN A 422 -16.09 19.63 0.69
CA ASN A 422 -17.17 19.04 -0.06
C ASN A 422 -16.83 17.56 -0.27
N ASN A 423 -17.71 16.67 0.19
CA ASN A 423 -17.49 15.24 0.07
C ASN A 423 -18.53 14.61 -0.83
N HIS A 424 -18.13 13.58 -1.56
CA HIS A 424 -19.00 12.74 -2.37
C HIS A 424 -18.88 11.30 -1.89
N VAL A 425 -19.96 10.74 -1.35
CA VAL A 425 -20.03 9.34 -0.93
C VAL A 425 -20.97 8.59 -1.86
N TYR A 426 -20.47 7.50 -2.44
CA TYR A 426 -21.24 6.68 -3.39
C TYR A 426 -21.25 5.22 -2.95
N LEU A 427 -22.45 4.65 -2.86
CA LEU A 427 -22.71 3.26 -2.51
C LEU A 427 -23.37 2.56 -3.70
N LYS A 428 -22.81 1.43 -4.14
CA LYS A 428 -23.40 0.59 -5.18
C LYS A 428 -23.52 -0.86 -4.70
N GLY A 429 -24.73 -1.39 -4.62
CA GLY A 429 -24.95 -2.73 -4.10
C GLY A 429 -26.39 -3.07 -3.77
N THR A 430 -26.59 -4.04 -2.88
CA THR A 430 -27.92 -4.49 -2.44
C THR A 430 -28.29 -3.84 -1.10
N ASN A 431 -29.55 -3.45 -0.95
CA ASN A 431 -30.12 -2.82 0.25
C ASN A 431 -29.44 -1.50 0.67
N VAL A 432 -28.72 -0.83 -0.25
CA VAL A 432 -28.04 0.44 0.05
C VAL A 432 -29.00 1.61 0.19
N ALA A 433 -30.19 1.56 -0.41
CA ALA A 433 -31.21 2.60 -0.26
C ALA A 433 -31.70 2.73 1.20
N SER A 434 -31.49 1.70 2.03
CA SER A 434 -31.81 1.71 3.46
C SER A 434 -30.62 2.12 4.35
N CYS A 435 -29.47 2.40 3.75
CA CYS A 435 -28.31 2.93 4.46
C CYS A 435 -28.42 4.45 4.58
N ASN A 436 -28.34 4.96 5.81
CA ASN A 436 -28.19 6.38 6.05
C ASN A 436 -26.71 6.75 6.03
N THR A 437 -26.33 7.73 5.21
CA THR A 437 -24.95 8.22 5.09
C THR A 437 -24.86 9.65 5.62
N ALA A 438 -23.94 9.90 6.53
CA ALA A 438 -23.75 11.20 7.15
C ALA A 438 -22.27 11.50 7.37
N LEU A 439 -21.96 12.77 7.62
CA LEU A 439 -20.68 13.23 8.13
C LEU A 439 -20.94 13.84 9.51
N ILE A 440 -20.27 13.35 10.54
CA ILE A 440 -20.48 13.77 11.94
C ILE A 440 -19.17 14.24 12.56
N ALA A 441 -19.26 15.06 13.61
CA ALA A 441 -18.11 15.33 14.46
C ALA A 441 -17.62 14.02 15.08
N VAL A 442 -16.30 13.86 15.19
CA VAL A 442 -15.74 12.66 15.82
C VAL A 442 -16.14 12.63 17.29
N PRO A 443 -16.75 11.53 17.78
CA PRO A 443 -17.20 11.43 19.17
C PRO A 443 -16.08 11.61 20.18
N ASP A 444 -16.42 12.15 21.34
CA ASP A 444 -15.51 12.25 22.49
C ASP A 444 -14.86 10.89 22.80
N GLY A 445 -13.54 10.89 22.98
CA GLY A 445 -12.75 9.68 23.21
C GLY A 445 -12.21 9.00 21.95
N LEU A 446 -12.59 9.44 20.74
CA LEU A 446 -11.95 9.05 19.48
C LEU A 446 -11.07 10.19 18.95
N GLN A 447 -10.04 9.84 18.18
CA GLN A 447 -9.19 10.79 17.46
C GLN A 447 -9.32 10.56 15.95
N LEU A 448 -8.88 11.49 15.09
CA LEU A 448 -8.94 11.30 13.63
C LEU A 448 -7.66 10.77 13.02
N ASN A 449 -6.53 11.26 13.53
CA ASN A 449 -5.21 10.94 13.05
C ASN A 449 -4.19 11.37 14.12
N ARG A 450 -3.10 10.61 14.29
CA ARG A 450 -1.88 11.06 14.98
C ARG A 450 -0.85 11.50 13.95
N GLN A 451 -1.02 12.71 13.42
CA GLN A 451 0.08 13.34 12.68
C GLN A 451 0.98 14.06 13.70
N ILE A 452 2.08 13.44 14.16
CA ILE A 452 3.21 14.26 14.62
C ILE A 452 3.74 14.96 13.39
N THR A 453 3.34 16.21 13.26
CA THR A 453 4.08 17.16 12.46
C THR A 453 5.30 17.49 13.31
N LEU A 454 6.50 17.05 12.92
CA LEU A 454 7.71 17.73 13.40
C LEU A 454 7.45 19.21 13.12
N PRO A 455 7.52 20.11 14.12
CA PRO A 455 7.25 21.52 13.91
C PRO A 455 8.45 22.13 13.20
N VAL A 456 8.69 21.70 11.97
CA VAL A 456 9.59 22.32 11.01
C VAL A 456 8.75 23.24 10.15
N ASN A 457 9.21 24.47 9.99
CA ASN A 457 8.57 25.44 9.12
C ASN A 457 8.67 24.89 7.68
N ALA A 458 7.59 24.32 7.16
CA ALA A 458 7.60 23.60 5.89
C ALA A 458 8.15 24.44 4.72
N PRO A 459 7.75 25.73 4.54
CA PRO A 459 8.39 26.63 3.58
C PRO A 459 9.90 26.82 3.77
N LEU A 460 10.34 27.00 5.02
CA LEU A 460 11.77 27.15 5.33
C LEU A 460 12.54 25.89 4.95
N THR A 461 12.07 24.73 5.40
CA THR A 461 12.67 23.41 5.11
C THR A 461 12.71 23.13 3.61
N GLU A 462 11.63 23.43 2.90
CA GLU A 462 11.56 23.24 1.45
C GLU A 462 12.56 24.15 0.73
N ASN A 463 12.68 25.42 1.11
CA ASN A 463 13.63 26.35 0.53
C ASN A 463 15.08 25.95 0.80
N ASN A 464 15.39 25.62 2.07
CA ASN A 464 16.70 25.13 2.47
C ASN A 464 17.07 23.87 1.67
N TYR A 465 16.13 22.95 1.51
CA TYR A 465 16.34 21.71 0.78
C TYR A 465 16.57 21.95 -0.71
N ARG A 466 15.76 22.78 -1.37
CA ARG A 466 15.94 23.13 -2.80
C ARG A 466 17.33 23.74 -3.04
N HIS A 467 17.74 24.68 -2.18
CA HIS A 467 19.09 25.25 -2.25
C HIS A 467 20.15 24.17 -2.03
N PHE A 468 19.97 23.34 -1.01
CA PHE A 468 20.89 22.25 -0.68
C PHE A 468 21.14 21.29 -1.86
N ILE A 469 20.10 20.95 -2.62
CA ILE A 469 20.27 20.09 -3.79
C ILE A 469 20.95 20.84 -4.94
N SER A 470 20.53 22.07 -5.22
CA SER A 470 21.07 22.84 -6.35
C SER A 470 22.53 23.28 -6.18
N GLY A 471 22.98 23.47 -4.94
CA GLY A 471 24.32 23.95 -4.62
C GLY A 471 25.20 22.95 -3.90
N ARG A 472 24.80 21.66 -3.81
CA ARG A 472 25.46 20.65 -2.97
C ARG A 472 26.98 20.61 -3.12
N TYR A 473 27.45 20.74 -4.36
CA TYR A 473 28.87 20.75 -4.72
C TYR A 473 29.68 21.86 -4.03
N LEU A 474 29.05 22.95 -3.60
CA LEU A 474 29.69 24.10 -2.94
C LEU A 474 30.14 23.80 -1.51
N TRP A 475 29.46 22.88 -0.80
CA TRP A 475 29.74 22.58 0.61
C TRP A 475 30.01 21.10 0.89
N GLN A 476 29.68 20.18 -0.03
CA GLN A 476 29.87 18.73 0.19
C GLN A 476 31.32 18.38 0.54
N GLY A 477 32.31 18.96 -0.15
CA GLY A 477 33.71 18.73 0.16
C GLY A 477 34.07 19.14 1.59
N LYS A 478 33.60 20.31 2.04
CA LYS A 478 33.78 20.81 3.41
C LYS A 478 33.08 19.94 4.44
N LEU A 479 31.84 19.53 4.19
CA LEU A 479 31.09 18.64 5.09
C LEU A 479 31.77 17.27 5.24
N GLN A 480 32.28 16.71 4.14
CA GLN A 480 32.98 15.42 4.15
C GLN A 480 34.32 15.50 4.89
N SER A 481 35.04 16.61 4.76
CA SER A 481 36.32 16.83 5.44
C SER A 481 36.19 17.38 6.87
N ALA A 482 34.97 17.74 7.32
CA ALA A 482 34.77 18.36 8.63
C ALA A 482 35.27 17.47 9.77
N THR A 483 36.10 18.03 10.64
CA THR A 483 36.64 17.35 11.84
C THR A 483 36.21 18.01 13.13
N SER A 484 35.65 19.21 13.03
CA SER A 484 35.19 20.03 14.15
C SER A 484 33.89 20.76 13.80
N VAL A 485 33.22 21.27 14.84
CA VAL A 485 32.06 22.17 14.66
C VAL A 485 32.43 23.47 13.94
N SER A 486 33.67 23.95 14.08
CA SER A 486 34.13 25.12 13.32
C SER A 486 34.04 24.87 11.81
N ASP A 487 34.41 23.66 11.37
CA ASP A 487 34.30 23.27 9.95
C ASP A 487 32.83 23.20 9.49
N LEU A 488 31.91 22.87 10.40
CA LEU A 488 30.48 22.91 10.12
C LEU A 488 29.98 24.35 9.95
N LEU A 489 30.36 25.27 10.84
CA LEU A 489 29.96 26.68 10.77
C LEU A 489 30.41 27.35 9.47
N ASP A 490 31.59 27.01 8.96
CA ASP A 490 32.05 27.41 7.63
C ASP A 490 31.07 26.98 6.52
N ALA A 491 30.62 25.72 6.57
CA ALA A 491 29.64 25.21 5.61
C ALA A 491 28.27 25.90 5.77
N VAL A 492 27.86 26.21 7.01
CA VAL A 492 26.61 26.94 7.31
C VAL A 492 26.66 28.35 6.73
N GLN A 493 27.81 29.03 6.88
CA GLN A 493 28.02 30.37 6.35
C GLN A 493 27.92 30.38 4.83
N ILE A 494 28.61 29.45 4.15
CA ILE A 494 28.56 29.32 2.69
C ILE A 494 27.13 29.03 2.23
N PHE A 495 26.43 28.13 2.91
CA PHE A 495 25.06 27.76 2.58
C PHE A 495 24.12 28.97 2.60
N TYR A 496 24.07 29.73 3.70
CA TYR A 496 23.19 30.90 3.77
C TYR A 496 23.65 32.04 2.87
N ALA A 497 24.96 32.28 2.74
CA ALA A 497 25.50 33.32 1.86
C ALA A 497 25.07 33.11 0.39
N THR A 498 25.11 31.86 -0.06
CA THR A 498 24.76 31.47 -1.43
C THR A 498 23.27 31.22 -1.65
N HIS A 499 22.43 31.27 -0.61
CA HIS A 499 21.01 30.96 -0.72
C HIS A 499 20.29 31.96 -1.65
N PRO A 500 19.66 31.51 -2.75
CA PRO A 500 19.14 32.41 -3.78
C PRO A 500 17.82 33.08 -3.40
N THR A 501 17.04 32.45 -2.51
CA THR A 501 15.69 32.95 -2.16
C THR A 501 15.63 33.76 -0.87
N TYR A 502 16.70 33.79 -0.06
CA TYR A 502 16.70 34.49 1.22
C TYR A 502 17.16 35.94 1.06
N THR A 503 16.49 36.85 1.75
CA THR A 503 16.92 38.24 1.82
C THR A 503 18.22 38.35 2.62
N ALA A 504 18.93 39.47 2.52
CA ALA A 504 20.13 39.70 3.33
C ALA A 504 19.84 39.58 4.85
N ALA A 505 18.67 40.06 5.28
CA ALA A 505 18.22 39.95 6.66
C ALA A 505 17.96 38.50 7.08
N ASP A 506 17.29 37.71 6.23
CA ASP A 506 17.04 36.29 6.49
C ASP A 506 18.34 35.50 6.60
N LYS A 507 19.31 35.77 5.70
CA LYS A 507 20.62 35.10 5.71
C LYS A 507 21.36 35.33 7.01
N THR A 508 21.40 36.57 7.49
CA THR A 508 22.02 36.92 8.77
C THR A 508 21.27 36.25 9.93
N LEU A 509 19.96 36.41 9.99
CA LEU A 509 19.14 35.85 11.08
C LEU A 509 19.27 34.32 11.18
N TYR A 510 19.15 33.60 10.07
CA TYR A 510 19.21 32.15 10.07
C TYR A 510 20.61 31.62 10.38
N PHE A 511 21.66 32.31 9.93
CA PHE A 511 23.04 32.00 10.31
C PHE A 511 23.24 32.17 11.83
N GLU A 512 22.83 33.30 12.40
CA GLU A 512 22.96 33.59 13.82
C GLU A 512 22.18 32.59 14.69
N LEU A 513 20.93 32.27 14.33
CA LEU A 513 20.14 31.24 15.02
C LEU A 513 20.80 29.87 14.95
N THR A 514 21.31 29.49 13.78
CA THR A 514 22.01 28.22 13.59
C THR A 514 23.27 28.16 14.45
N GLN A 515 24.08 29.22 14.43
CA GLN A 515 25.31 29.32 15.22
C GLN A 515 25.01 29.25 16.72
N LEU A 516 24.04 30.03 17.20
CA LEU A 516 23.63 30.05 18.60
C LEU A 516 23.18 28.66 19.06
N ASN A 517 22.29 28.01 18.31
CA ASN A 517 21.76 26.71 18.70
C ASN A 517 22.81 25.60 18.62
N LEU A 518 23.70 25.64 17.63
CA LEU A 518 24.82 24.71 17.53
C LEU A 518 25.79 24.85 18.71
N CYS A 519 26.19 26.09 19.05
CA CYS A 519 27.03 26.36 20.22
C CYS A 519 26.37 25.92 21.52
N ASN A 520 25.08 26.19 21.70
CA ASN A 520 24.35 25.81 22.91
C ASN A 520 24.27 24.28 23.09
N LEU A 521 24.06 23.53 22.01
CA LEU A 521 24.06 22.06 22.03
C LEU A 521 25.40 21.47 22.49
N LEU A 522 26.49 22.15 22.17
CA LEU A 522 27.86 21.73 22.47
C LEU A 522 28.36 22.24 23.83
N ASN A 523 27.60 23.10 24.51
CA ASN A 523 27.90 23.54 25.87
C ASN A 523 27.30 22.62 26.95
N THR A 524 26.85 21.43 26.57
CA THR A 524 26.21 20.46 27.47
C THR A 524 27.22 19.43 27.99
N ASN A 525 26.89 18.72 29.08
CA ASN A 525 27.73 17.65 29.63
C ASN A 525 27.95 16.46 28.67
N THR A 526 27.24 16.43 27.53
CA THR A 526 27.33 15.41 26.48
C THR A 526 28.02 15.91 25.20
N ALA A 527 28.61 17.12 25.23
CA ALA A 527 29.21 17.83 24.10
C ALA A 527 30.00 16.97 23.11
N ALA A 528 30.94 16.15 23.59
CA ALA A 528 31.80 15.33 22.72
C ALA A 528 31.01 14.25 21.94
N LYS A 529 29.99 13.64 22.55
CA LYS A 529 29.11 12.69 21.87
C LYS A 529 28.20 13.42 20.89
N THR A 530 27.69 14.59 21.27
CA THR A 530 26.86 15.45 20.42
C THR A 530 27.63 15.94 19.19
N GLU A 531 28.88 16.37 19.36
CA GLU A 531 29.76 16.79 18.26
C GLU A 531 30.04 15.65 17.29
N ALA A 532 30.40 14.47 17.79
CA ALA A 532 30.62 13.30 16.94
C ALA A 532 29.36 12.90 16.16
N ALA A 533 28.19 12.93 16.81
CA ALA A 533 26.92 12.65 16.17
C ALA A 533 26.58 13.69 15.08
N LEU A 534 26.78 14.98 15.36
CA LEU A 534 26.55 16.06 14.39
C LEU A 534 27.49 15.96 13.18
N LEU A 535 28.78 15.74 13.41
CA LEU A 535 29.76 15.54 12.34
C LEU A 535 29.39 14.32 11.48
N ASN A 536 28.97 13.22 12.12
CA ASN A 536 28.53 12.03 11.41
C ASN A 536 27.25 12.30 10.58
N LEU A 537 26.27 13.02 11.14
CA LEU A 537 25.06 13.41 10.42
C LEU A 537 25.38 14.29 9.21
N CYS A 538 26.23 15.30 9.38
CA CYS A 538 26.65 16.20 8.31
C CYS A 538 27.41 15.48 7.19
N LYS A 539 28.36 14.58 7.53
CA LYS A 539 29.11 13.77 6.56
C LYS A 539 28.24 12.83 5.75
N ASN A 540 27.17 12.33 6.37
CA ASN A 540 26.23 11.42 5.74
C ASN A 540 25.10 12.15 4.99
N GLY A 541 25.11 13.48 4.92
CA GLY A 541 24.16 14.26 4.11
C GLY A 541 22.87 14.61 4.85
N HIS A 542 22.95 14.97 6.13
CA HIS A 542 21.82 15.46 6.94
C HIS A 542 21.95 16.93 7.35
N PHE A 543 22.83 17.66 6.67
CA PHE A 543 23.20 19.02 7.04
C PHE A 543 22.01 19.98 6.95
N GLU A 544 21.25 19.92 5.87
CA GLU A 544 20.09 20.75 5.56
C GLU A 544 18.88 20.51 6.50
N PHE A 545 18.72 19.29 6.99
CA PHE A 545 17.72 19.00 8.01
C PHE A 545 18.09 19.67 9.32
N LEU A 546 19.35 19.51 9.73
CA LEU A 546 19.88 20.12 10.93
C LEU A 546 19.74 21.64 10.87
N LEU A 547 20.05 22.27 9.72
CA LEU A 547 19.81 23.71 9.52
C LEU A 547 18.34 24.09 9.76
N SER A 548 17.41 23.35 9.16
CA SER A 548 15.98 23.63 9.29
C SER A 548 15.48 23.44 10.73
N LEU A 549 15.98 22.42 11.42
CA LEU A 549 15.71 22.20 12.84
C LEU A 549 16.32 23.29 13.71
N PHE A 550 17.56 23.71 13.45
CA PHE A 550 18.24 24.76 14.21
C PHE A 550 17.56 26.11 14.07
N VAL A 551 16.88 26.40 12.97
CA VAL A 551 16.11 27.64 12.84
C VAL A 551 14.72 27.52 13.46
N THR A 552 14.12 26.33 13.47
CA THR A 552 12.71 26.18 13.88
C THR A 552 12.51 25.79 15.35
N LEU A 553 13.45 25.06 15.96
CA LEU A 553 13.27 24.47 17.28
C LEU A 553 14.13 25.17 18.35
N PRO A 554 13.62 25.30 19.59
CA PRO A 554 14.44 25.70 20.71
C PRO A 554 15.45 24.59 21.08
N VAL A 555 16.60 24.99 21.64
CA VAL A 555 17.75 24.11 21.97
C VAL A 555 17.34 22.86 22.77
N ASN A 556 16.46 23.02 23.75
CA ASN A 556 16.00 21.91 24.58
C ASN A 556 15.25 20.83 23.80
N GLN A 557 14.47 21.20 22.78
CA GLN A 557 13.79 20.24 21.90
C GLN A 557 14.77 19.57 20.94
N LEU A 558 15.76 20.33 20.43
CA LEU A 558 16.83 19.77 19.60
C LEU A 558 17.64 18.71 20.34
N GLN A 559 17.99 18.99 21.60
CA GLN A 559 18.72 18.05 22.45
C GLN A 559 17.93 16.76 22.67
N GLN A 560 16.63 16.85 22.98
CA GLN A 560 15.77 15.67 23.12
C GLN A 560 15.64 14.86 21.83
N LEU A 561 15.65 15.50 20.66
CA LEU A 561 15.62 14.81 19.37
C LEU A 561 16.94 14.07 19.10
N LEU A 562 18.08 14.70 19.36
CA LEU A 562 19.41 14.10 19.15
C LEU A 562 19.70 12.96 20.13
N GLU A 563 19.24 13.07 21.38
CA GLU A 563 19.34 11.99 22.37
C GLU A 563 18.51 10.76 21.99
N LYS A 564 17.39 10.94 21.28
CA LYS A 564 16.54 9.84 20.78
C LYS A 564 17.01 9.23 19.45
N ALA A 565 17.83 9.96 18.69
CA ALA A 565 18.33 9.53 17.39
C ALA A 565 19.62 8.69 17.47
N ASN A 566 20.34 8.79 18.59
CA ASN A 566 21.44 7.90 18.97
C ASN A 566 20.91 6.63 19.65
#